data_AF-A0A6P5TW14-F1
#
_entry.id   AF-A0A6P5TW14-F1
#
_cell.length_a   1.000
_cell.length_b   1.000
_cell.length_c   1.000
_cell.angle_alpha   90.00
_cell.angle_beta   90.00
_cell.angle_gamma   90.00
#
_symmetry.space_group_name_H-M   'P 1'
#
loop_
_entity.id
_entity.type
_entity.pdbx_description
1 polymer ?
#
loop_
_entity_poly.entity_id
_entity_poly.type
_entity_poly.pdbx_seq_one_letter_code
_entity_poly.pdbx_strand_id
1 'polypeptide(L)'
;KPHNILLDQNFTPKVSDFGLAKLCARDQSAISMTTIRGTMGYIAPEVFSRNFGSVSYKSDVYSFGTLLLEMVGGRKNFKVMEDSTSQVYFPESIYNLLEQGDDLRIHIEDEGDAKIAKKLAIVGLWCVQWHPIDRPPMKVVVQMLEREGDNLTIPPNPFCSTSN
;
A
#
# COMPACT_ATOMS: atom_id res chain seq x y z
N LYS A 1 4.33 8.62 1.00
CA LYS A 1 3.75 8.84 2.35
C LYS A 1 2.80 10.04 2.34
N PRO A 2 1.78 10.11 3.21
CA PRO A 2 0.77 11.18 3.20
C PRO A 2 1.36 12.58 3.36
N HIS A 3 2.43 12.72 4.15
CA HIS A 3 3.14 13.99 4.36
C HIS A 3 3.64 14.66 3.07
N ASN A 4 3.81 13.87 1.99
CA ASN A 4 4.28 14.35 0.69
C ASN A 4 3.12 14.50 -0.31
N ILE A 5 1.86 14.45 0.16
CA ILE A 5 0.67 14.75 -0.64
C ILE A 5 0.06 16.03 -0.08
N LEU A 6 0.19 17.11 -0.84
CA LEU A 6 -0.39 18.40 -0.53
C LEU A 6 -1.78 18.49 -1.12
N LEU A 7 -2.67 19.23 -0.47
CA LEU A 7 -4.02 19.50 -0.97
C LEU A 7 -4.11 20.99 -1.31
N ASP A 8 -4.64 21.32 -2.48
CA ASP A 8 -4.97 22.70 -2.81
C ASP A 8 -6.35 23.11 -2.25
N GLN A 9 -6.80 24.33 -2.59
CA GLN A 9 -8.06 24.90 -2.09
C GLN A 9 -9.29 24.06 -2.47
N ASN A 10 -9.20 23.24 -3.52
CA ASN A 10 -10.26 22.36 -3.99
C ASN A 10 -10.08 20.92 -3.48
N PHE A 11 -9.21 20.70 -2.50
CA PHE A 11 -8.80 19.37 -2.02
C PHE A 11 -8.23 18.48 -3.12
N THR A 12 -7.68 19.06 -4.20
CA THR A 12 -7.03 18.28 -5.25
C THR A 12 -5.64 17.86 -4.77
N PRO A 13 -5.32 16.55 -4.74
CA PRO A 13 -4.03 16.07 -4.26
C PRO A 13 -2.89 16.36 -5.24
N LYS A 14 -1.74 16.80 -4.70
CA LYS A 14 -0.51 17.06 -5.44
C LYS A 14 0.67 16.38 -4.74
N VAL A 15 1.41 15.57 -5.49
CA VAL A 15 2.63 14.93 -4.97
C VAL A 15 3.76 15.96 -4.89
N SER A 16 4.41 16.05 -3.73
CA SER A 16 5.56 16.91 -3.47
C SER A 16 6.78 16.10 -3.03
N ASP A 17 7.89 16.81 -2.80
CA ASP A 17 9.14 16.25 -2.27
C ASP A 17 9.73 15.11 -3.12
N PHE A 18 10.43 15.53 -4.18
CA PHE A 18 11.18 14.65 -5.08
C PHE A 18 12.65 14.51 -4.68
N GLY A 19 13.03 14.83 -3.43
CA GLY A 19 14.43 14.84 -2.97
C GLY A 19 15.11 13.47 -3.03
N LEU A 20 14.32 12.39 -3.07
CA LEU A 20 14.78 11.01 -3.22
C LEU A 20 14.49 10.41 -4.59
N ALA A 21 13.86 11.16 -5.50
CA ALA A 21 13.50 10.67 -6.83
C ALA A 21 14.75 10.38 -7.65
N LYS A 22 14.69 9.32 -8.46
CA LYS A 22 15.74 8.97 -9.42
C LYS A 22 15.14 8.85 -10.81
N LEU A 23 15.86 9.38 -11.80
CA LEU A 23 15.54 9.18 -13.20
C LEU A 23 15.99 7.79 -13.63
N CYS A 24 15.07 7.03 -14.21
CA CYS A 24 15.33 5.71 -14.78
C CYS A 24 15.27 5.80 -16.29
N ALA A 25 16.23 5.18 -16.97
CA ALA A 25 16.13 5.02 -18.42
C ALA A 25 14.94 4.11 -18.76
N ARG A 26 14.23 4.39 -19.86
CA ARG A 26 12.98 3.69 -20.25
C ARG A 26 13.16 2.17 -20.40
N ASP A 27 14.38 1.73 -20.67
CA ASP A 27 14.81 0.35 -20.91
C ASP A 27 15.40 -0.34 -19.67
N GLN A 28 15.67 0.40 -18.59
CA GLN A 28 16.20 -0.13 -17.34
C GLN A 28 15.15 -0.06 -16.24
N SER A 29 14.42 -1.15 -16.05
CA SER A 29 13.43 -1.26 -14.98
C SER A 29 14.05 -1.51 -13.60
N ALA A 30 15.24 -2.13 -13.56
CA ALA A 30 15.96 -2.45 -12.33
C ALA A 30 17.03 -1.40 -12.02
N ILE A 31 17.02 -0.87 -10.79
CA ILE A 31 17.95 0.17 -10.35
C ILE A 31 18.88 -0.39 -9.28
N SER A 32 20.18 -0.13 -9.45
CA SER A 32 21.17 -0.32 -8.39
C SER A 32 21.00 0.76 -7.31
N MET A 33 20.59 0.38 -6.11
CA MET A 33 20.64 1.25 -4.92
C MET A 33 21.89 0.93 -4.09
N THR A 34 22.69 1.96 -3.80
CA THR A 34 23.89 1.89 -2.95
C THR A 34 23.59 2.18 -1.48
N THR A 35 22.42 2.73 -1.17
CA THR A 35 22.01 3.10 0.19
C THR A 35 20.50 2.99 0.30
N ILE A 36 20.01 2.39 1.38
CA ILE A 36 18.58 2.37 1.71
C ILE A 36 18.14 3.81 1.97
N ARG A 37 17.13 4.28 1.23
CA ARG A 37 16.55 5.62 1.40
C ARG A 37 15.03 5.49 1.33
N GLY A 38 14.33 6.17 2.22
CA GLY A 38 12.86 6.20 2.27
C GLY A 38 12.34 6.44 3.68
N THR A 39 11.02 6.40 3.84
CA THR A 39 10.37 6.50 5.16
C THR A 39 9.96 5.11 5.64
N MET A 40 10.35 4.75 6.87
CA MET A 40 9.96 3.49 7.51
C MET A 40 8.44 3.26 7.40
N GLY A 41 8.02 2.02 7.09
CA GLY A 41 6.63 1.67 6.82
C GLY A 41 6.19 1.83 5.36
N TYR A 42 6.84 2.68 4.56
CA TYR A 42 6.57 2.83 3.12
C TYR A 42 7.69 2.24 2.24
N ILE A 43 8.82 1.85 2.82
CA ILE A 43 9.93 1.25 2.08
C ILE A 43 9.55 -0.17 1.67
N ALA A 44 9.58 -0.43 0.36
CA ALA A 44 9.32 -1.76 -0.19
C ALA A 44 10.42 -2.76 0.21
N PRO A 45 10.09 -4.05 0.40
CA PRO A 45 11.01 -5.04 0.94
C PRO A 45 12.29 -5.25 0.11
N GLU A 46 12.18 -5.17 -1.21
CA GLU A 46 13.30 -5.28 -2.13
C GLU A 46 14.34 -4.15 -1.99
N VAL A 47 13.98 -3.04 -1.35
CA VAL A 47 14.87 -1.89 -1.11
C VAL A 47 15.86 -2.18 0.02
N PHE A 48 15.47 -2.96 1.03
CA PHE A 48 16.36 -3.37 2.13
C PHE A 48 16.94 -4.77 1.94
N SER A 49 16.30 -5.65 1.17
CA SER A 49 16.78 -7.00 0.91
C SER A 49 16.49 -7.45 -0.53
N ARG A 50 17.55 -7.72 -1.29
CA ARG A 50 17.44 -8.21 -2.69
C ARG A 50 16.82 -9.60 -2.82
N ASN A 51 16.63 -10.31 -1.71
CA ASN A 51 15.95 -11.61 -1.70
C ASN A 51 14.49 -11.49 -2.14
N PHE A 52 13.86 -10.32 -1.95
CA PHE A 52 12.48 -10.05 -2.39
C PHE A 52 12.38 -9.63 -3.86
N GLY A 53 13.50 -9.33 -4.52
CA GLY A 53 13.54 -8.92 -5.93
C GLY A 53 14.42 -7.71 -6.19
N SER A 54 14.26 -7.13 -7.38
CA SER A 54 15.00 -5.94 -7.81
C SER A 54 14.18 -4.66 -7.59
N VAL A 55 14.84 -3.61 -7.09
CA VAL A 55 14.25 -2.27 -6.96
C VAL A 55 13.88 -1.74 -8.34
N SER A 56 12.64 -1.26 -8.46
CA SER A 56 12.06 -0.74 -9.70
C SER A 56 10.93 0.24 -9.38
N TYR A 57 10.20 0.71 -10.39
CA TYR A 57 8.96 1.47 -10.20
C TYR A 57 7.91 0.74 -9.33
N LYS A 58 8.03 -0.59 -9.16
CA LYS A 58 7.16 -1.37 -8.26
C LYS A 58 7.39 -1.04 -6.77
N SER A 59 8.52 -0.45 -6.42
CA SER A 59 8.76 0.04 -5.06
C SER A 59 7.89 1.27 -4.75
N ASP A 60 7.58 2.10 -5.75
CA ASP A 60 6.63 3.21 -5.63
C ASP A 60 5.19 2.69 -5.53
N VAL A 61 4.85 1.61 -6.25
CA VAL A 61 3.55 0.93 -6.12
C VAL A 61 3.33 0.46 -4.69
N TYR A 62 4.33 -0.16 -4.07
CA TYR A 62 4.26 -0.58 -2.66
C TYR A 62 4.01 0.61 -1.73
N SER A 63 4.79 1.68 -1.90
CA SER A 63 4.64 2.91 -1.10
C SER A 63 3.23 3.52 -1.22
N PHE A 64 2.64 3.45 -2.42
CA PHE A 64 1.27 3.87 -2.68
C PHE A 64 0.26 2.92 -2.02
N GLY A 65 0.50 1.62 -2.05
CA GLY A 65 -0.31 0.62 -1.34
C GLY A 65 -0.40 0.91 0.16
N THR A 66 0.74 1.14 0.82
CA THR A 66 0.77 1.53 2.23
C THR A 66 -0.04 2.79 2.49
N LEU A 67 0.07 3.80 1.61
CA LEU A 67 -0.71 5.04 1.71
C LEU A 67 -2.23 4.77 1.63
N LEU A 68 -2.68 3.89 0.72
CA LEU A 68 -4.09 3.52 0.62
C LEU A 68 -4.58 2.82 1.89
N LEU A 69 -3.80 1.86 2.39
CA LEU A 69 -4.14 1.13 3.62
C LEU A 69 -4.20 2.07 4.84
N GLU A 70 -3.31 3.04 4.90
CA GLU A 70 -3.34 4.09 5.92
C GLU A 70 -4.59 4.98 5.84
N MET A 71 -5.06 5.30 4.63
CA MET A 71 -6.33 6.04 4.45
C MET A 71 -7.52 5.23 4.98
N VAL A 72 -7.54 3.92 4.71
CA VAL A 72 -8.58 3.01 5.22
C VAL A 72 -8.55 2.95 6.76
N GLY A 73 -7.37 2.93 7.37
CA GLY A 73 -7.21 2.82 8.82
C GLY A 73 -7.41 4.10 9.64
N GLY A 74 -7.83 5.22 9.01
CA GLY A 74 -7.93 6.59 9.55
C GLY A 74 -7.78 6.84 11.07
N ARG A 75 -6.84 7.74 11.41
CA ARG A 75 -6.67 8.54 12.65
C ARG A 75 -6.43 7.87 14.03
N LYS A 76 -6.67 6.57 14.28
CA LYS A 76 -6.46 6.00 15.64
C LYS A 76 -5.71 4.67 15.77
N ASN A 77 -5.30 4.04 14.68
CA ASN A 77 -4.66 2.72 14.74
C ASN A 77 -3.16 2.69 14.43
N PHE A 78 -2.48 3.84 14.29
CA PHE A 78 -1.01 3.88 14.23
C PHE A 78 -0.32 3.65 15.58
N LYS A 79 -1.09 3.52 16.67
CA LYS A 79 -0.55 3.47 18.03
C LYS A 79 -0.31 2.08 18.68
N VAL A 80 -0.78 0.90 18.25
CA VAL A 80 -0.72 0.30 16.91
C VAL A 80 0.72 -0.13 16.58
N MET A 81 1.67 0.80 16.66
CA MET A 81 3.10 0.51 16.48
C MET A 81 3.96 0.98 17.66
N GLU A 82 3.39 1.69 18.64
CA GLU A 82 4.14 2.33 19.72
C GLU A 82 4.17 1.47 20.99
N ASP A 83 3.06 0.80 21.33
CA ASP A 83 2.93 0.06 22.59
C ASP A 83 2.40 -1.37 22.39
N SER A 84 3.28 -2.36 22.11
CA SER A 84 3.22 -3.76 22.61
C SER A 84 3.98 -4.75 21.72
N THR A 85 4.66 -5.70 22.38
CA THR A 85 5.56 -6.72 21.84
C THR A 85 4.87 -7.86 21.05
N SER A 86 3.65 -7.63 20.55
CA SER A 86 2.84 -8.65 19.85
C SER A 86 1.91 -8.05 18.79
N GLN A 87 2.29 -6.95 18.17
CA GLN A 87 1.46 -6.24 17.19
C GLN A 87 1.58 -6.88 15.81
N VAL A 88 0.47 -7.45 15.33
CA VAL A 88 0.29 -7.93 13.95
C VAL A 88 0.60 -6.78 12.99
N TYR A 89 1.37 -7.06 11.94
CA TYR A 89 1.74 -6.06 10.94
C TYR A 89 0.46 -5.42 10.36
N PHE A 90 0.38 -4.09 10.26
CA PHE A 90 -0.90 -3.41 9.95
C PHE A 90 -1.58 -3.89 8.65
N PRO A 91 -0.87 -4.06 7.53
CA PRO A 91 -1.43 -4.70 6.34
C PRO A 91 -1.97 -6.12 6.56
N GLU A 92 -1.35 -6.92 7.44
CA GLU A 92 -1.82 -8.25 7.83
C GLU A 92 -3.12 -8.16 8.65
N SER A 93 -3.25 -7.16 9.52
CA SER A 93 -4.50 -6.92 10.25
C SER A 93 -5.66 -6.58 9.31
N ILE A 94 -5.42 -5.74 8.29
CA ILE A 94 -6.44 -5.43 7.26
C ILE A 94 -6.81 -6.68 6.46
N TYR A 95 -5.81 -7.47 6.08
CA TYR A 95 -6.03 -8.71 5.33
C TYR A 95 -6.93 -9.68 6.12
N ASN A 96 -6.61 -9.92 7.39
CA ASN A 96 -7.38 -10.81 8.26
C ASN A 96 -8.82 -10.33 8.46
N LEU A 97 -9.02 -9.01 8.60
CA LEU A 97 -10.36 -8.41 8.72
C LEU A 97 -11.20 -8.66 7.46
N LEU A 98 -10.60 -8.50 6.28
CA LEU A 98 -11.27 -8.78 5.01
C LEU A 98 -11.60 -10.27 4.82
N GLU A 99 -10.72 -11.18 5.24
CA GLU A 99 -10.97 -12.63 5.15
C GLU A 99 -12.08 -13.12 6.09
N GLN A 100 -12.19 -12.53 7.28
CA GLN A 100 -13.21 -12.89 8.26
C GLN A 100 -14.63 -12.46 7.82
N GLY A 101 -14.74 -11.72 6.71
CA GLY A 101 -16.01 -11.16 6.24
C GLY A 101 -16.51 -10.03 7.13
N ASP A 102 -15.69 -9.58 8.07
CA ASP A 102 -15.98 -8.43 8.90
C ASP A 102 -15.96 -7.19 8.03
N ASP A 103 -17.04 -6.44 8.10
CA ASP A 103 -17.16 -5.22 7.35
C ASP A 103 -16.11 -4.24 7.90
N LEU A 104 -15.35 -3.57 7.04
CA LEU A 104 -14.41 -2.49 7.38
C LEU A 104 -15.13 -1.25 7.97
N ARG A 105 -16.31 -1.44 8.57
CA ARG A 105 -17.18 -0.50 9.31
C ARG A 105 -16.52 -0.02 10.60
N ILE A 106 -15.25 0.32 10.54
CA ILE A 106 -14.65 1.18 11.56
C ILE A 106 -15.28 2.57 11.33
N HIS A 107 -16.47 2.76 11.90
CA HIS A 107 -17.19 4.05 12.02
C HIS A 107 -17.49 4.79 10.72
N ILE A 108 -17.87 4.07 9.67
CA ILE A 108 -18.41 4.70 8.47
C ILE A 108 -19.93 4.59 8.51
N GLU A 109 -20.61 5.70 8.78
CA GLU A 109 -22.08 5.77 8.84
C GLU A 109 -22.72 5.67 7.45
N ASP A 110 -21.97 6.02 6.39
CA ASP A 110 -22.41 6.00 5.00
C ASP A 110 -22.01 4.70 4.27
N GLU A 111 -22.98 4.04 3.63
CA GLU A 111 -22.75 2.78 2.92
C GLU A 111 -21.82 2.94 1.69
N GLY A 112 -21.81 4.11 1.07
CA GLY A 112 -20.92 4.45 -0.04
C GLY A 112 -19.46 4.55 0.41
N ASP A 113 -19.21 5.21 1.53
CA ASP A 113 -17.88 5.33 2.11
C ASP A 113 -17.30 3.96 2.54
N ALA A 114 -18.15 3.02 2.99
CA ALA A 114 -17.73 1.67 3.34
C ALA A 114 -17.26 0.87 2.09
N LYS A 115 -17.96 1.03 0.97
CA LYS A 115 -17.56 0.44 -0.33
C LYS A 115 -16.24 1.01 -0.81
N ILE A 116 -16.04 2.33 -0.67
CA ILE A 116 -14.77 2.99 -0.99
C ILE A 116 -13.65 2.44 -0.12
N ALA A 117 -13.84 2.36 1.20
CA ALA A 117 -12.84 1.83 2.13
C ALA A 117 -12.46 0.38 1.80
N LYS A 118 -13.43 -0.48 1.50
CA LYS A 118 -13.19 -1.86 1.06
C LYS A 118 -12.40 -1.93 -0.25
N LYS A 119 -12.75 -1.09 -1.23
CA LYS A 119 -12.02 -0.99 -2.50
C LYS A 119 -10.57 -0.56 -2.28
N LEU A 120 -10.35 0.49 -1.49
CA LEU A 120 -9.00 0.98 -1.15
C LEU A 120 -8.18 -0.08 -0.41
N ALA A 121 -8.80 -0.85 0.48
CA ALA A 121 -8.14 -1.93 1.22
C ALA A 121 -7.66 -3.04 0.27
N ILE A 122 -8.54 -3.52 -0.61
CA ILE A 122 -8.19 -4.57 -1.58
C ILE A 122 -7.10 -4.10 -2.54
N VAL A 123 -7.22 -2.90 -3.12
CA VAL A 123 -6.20 -2.33 -4.01
C VAL A 123 -4.88 -2.12 -3.27
N GLY A 124 -4.94 -1.63 -2.03
CA GLY A 124 -3.78 -1.47 -1.16
C GLY A 124 -3.05 -2.79 -0.93
N LEU A 125 -3.78 -3.87 -0.62
CA LEU A 125 -3.24 -5.21 -0.42
C LEU A 125 -2.57 -5.79 -1.67
N TRP A 126 -3.13 -5.53 -2.86
CA TRP A 126 -2.48 -5.89 -4.14
C TRP A 126 -1.15 -5.14 -4.32
N CYS A 127 -1.08 -3.90 -3.86
CA CYS A 127 0.11 -3.07 -4.00
C CYS A 127 1.22 -3.43 -3.00
N VAL A 128 0.88 -3.94 -1.80
CA VAL A 128 1.87 -4.24 -0.74
C VAL A 128 2.38 -5.69 -0.73
N GLN A 129 2.20 -6.44 -1.82
CA GLN A 129 2.76 -7.79 -1.96
C GLN A 129 4.29 -7.78 -1.77
N TRP A 130 4.85 -8.83 -1.14
CA TRP A 130 6.29 -8.89 -0.86
C TRP A 130 7.14 -8.85 -2.12
N HIS A 131 6.78 -9.64 -3.14
CA HIS A 131 7.53 -9.65 -4.38
C HIS A 131 7.02 -8.58 -5.34
N PRO A 132 7.91 -7.77 -5.95
CA PRO A 132 7.55 -6.74 -6.93
C PRO A 132 6.77 -7.26 -8.14
N ILE A 133 6.95 -8.54 -8.50
CA ILE A 133 6.31 -9.16 -9.66
C ILE A 133 4.80 -9.30 -9.46
N ASP A 134 4.36 -9.56 -8.23
CA ASP A 134 2.96 -9.78 -7.87
C ASP A 134 2.17 -8.47 -7.75
N ARG A 135 2.86 -7.34 -7.66
CA ARG A 135 2.22 -6.01 -7.59
C ARG A 135 1.71 -5.59 -8.97
N PRO A 136 0.48 -5.08 -9.10
CA PRO A 136 0.00 -4.54 -10.37
C PRO A 136 0.80 -3.28 -10.79
N PRO A 137 0.97 -3.01 -12.09
CA PRO A 137 1.51 -1.72 -12.53
C PRO A 137 0.52 -0.59 -12.21
N MET A 138 1.02 0.64 -12.00
CA MET A 138 0.18 1.78 -11.57
C MET A 138 -1.00 2.05 -12.52
N LYS A 139 -0.84 1.80 -13.82
CA LYS A 139 -1.94 1.88 -14.80
C LYS A 139 -3.12 0.96 -14.43
N VAL A 140 -2.84 -0.27 -14.00
CA VAL A 140 -3.86 -1.23 -13.56
C VAL A 140 -4.43 -0.81 -12.21
N VAL A 141 -3.61 -0.28 -11.30
CA VAL A 141 -4.07 0.26 -10.01
C VAL A 141 -5.12 1.36 -10.21
N VAL A 142 -4.86 2.31 -11.12
CA VAL A 142 -5.84 3.36 -11.48
C VAL A 142 -7.13 2.75 -12.02
N GLN A 143 -7.05 1.78 -12.93
CA GLN A 143 -8.22 1.08 -13.45
C GLN A 143 -9.02 0.37 -12.34
N MET A 144 -8.36 -0.24 -11.35
CA MET A 144 -9.03 -0.88 -10.22
C MET A 144 -9.77 0.14 -9.35
N LEU A 145 -9.21 1.35 -9.18
CA LEU A 145 -9.82 2.43 -8.40
C LEU A 145 -11.00 3.09 -9.11
N GLU A 146 -10.87 3.35 -10.42
CA GLU A 146 -11.89 4.02 -11.24
C GLU A 146 -13.05 3.12 -11.65
N ARG A 147 -12.87 1.79 -11.65
CA ARG A 147 -13.91 0.85 -12.07
C ARG A 147 -15.15 0.94 -11.16
N GLU A 148 -16.32 1.03 -11.80
CA GLU A 148 -17.62 0.92 -11.14
C GLU A 148 -17.91 -0.54 -10.74
N GLY A 149 -18.43 -0.73 -9.52
CA GLY A 149 -18.76 -2.03 -8.93
C GLY A 149 -17.71 -2.60 -7.97
N ASP A 150 -18.08 -3.71 -7.32
CA ASP A 150 -17.37 -4.30 -6.16
C ASP A 150 -16.66 -5.63 -6.50
N ASN A 151 -16.45 -5.94 -7.78
CA ASN A 151 -15.91 -7.23 -8.25
C ASN A 151 -14.38 -7.35 -8.11
N LEU A 152 -13.78 -6.80 -7.06
CA LEU A 152 -12.37 -6.98 -6.77
C LEU A 152 -12.17 -8.16 -5.81
N THR A 153 -11.27 -9.07 -6.18
CA THR A 153 -10.87 -10.19 -5.33
C THR A 153 -9.72 -9.77 -4.43
N ILE A 154 -9.75 -10.24 -3.18
CA ILE A 154 -8.64 -10.10 -2.24
C ILE A 154 -7.42 -10.82 -2.87
N PRO A 155 -6.21 -10.22 -2.86
CA PRO A 155 -4.99 -10.87 -3.35
C PRO A 155 -4.61 -12.08 -2.48
N PRO A 156 -3.64 -12.92 -2.90
CA PRO A 156 -3.03 -13.89 -2.01
C PRO A 156 -2.47 -13.21 -0.74
N ASN A 157 -2.56 -13.90 0.41
CA ASN A 157 -2.00 -13.41 1.66
C ASN A 157 -0.47 -13.32 1.55
N PRO A 158 0.13 -12.13 1.51
CA PRO A 158 1.58 -12.02 1.46
C PRO A 158 2.21 -12.35 2.82
N PHE A 159 1.45 -12.29 3.93
CA PHE A 159 1.94 -12.43 5.31
C PHE A 159 1.91 -13.86 5.84
N CYS A 160 1.20 -14.77 5.17
CA CYS A 160 1.26 -16.19 5.52
C CYS A 160 2.66 -16.74 5.23
N SER A 161 3.45 -16.94 6.28
CA SER A 161 4.49 -17.97 6.25
C SER A 161 3.81 -19.30 5.98
N THR A 162 4.11 -19.94 4.85
CA THR A 162 3.69 -21.32 4.59
C THR A 162 4.15 -22.17 5.76
N SER A 163 3.22 -22.59 6.62
CA SER A 163 3.41 -23.70 7.53
C SER A 163 3.54 -24.94 6.65
N ASN A 164 4.77 -25.37 6.40
CA ASN A 164 5.03 -26.74 5.95
C ASN A 164 4.97 -27.70 7.15
#